data_AF-A0A956F6Q9-F1
#
_entry.id   AF-A0A956F6Q9-F1
#
_cell.length_a   1.000
_cell.length_b   1.000
_cell.length_c   1.000
_cell.angle_alpha   90.00
_cell.angle_beta   90.00
_cell.angle_gamma   90.00
#
_symmetry.space_group_name_H-M   'P 1'
#
loop_
_entity.id
_entity.type
_entity.pdbx_description
1 polymer ?
#
loop_
_entity_poly.entity_id
_entity_poly.type
_entity_poly.pdbx_seq_one_letter_code
_entity_poly.pdbx_strand_id
1 'polypeptide(L)'
;MSTGMTSRGIIGRAALASLLALACGCAQIVTSSVVEIMPRSEAPPLVLGPPGAEVTARGVAVQWMQDGDRLALQVDESRACASLRHVPVVRVERIHRKTARGAMWWEYGLGAAALAGGLVGLIRPESFSQATVQTDGGVVRDTATGYRIGGIFTGLGVILLTAAVVDTVRTRDEVVYTDAYRREQGGAVECREPLVPLRGRTVELLVDEWSSTEPTDDEGAVRFLLPTVDELPEEARAAVERYEAWAERTAQAEEAARVAEEEARVEAEADAAEAAKKGRTRKKGKAPEPEPAAESEPASQPAAPELEPPPEPFVVRGVLRVDRNRAVAVDFVVPYELEAAAGHEGRVEIEPAPAVTPPPRPRGSEGDGAEPTREALELQGE
;
A
#
# COMPACT_ATOMS: atom_id res chain seq x y z
N MET A 1 -55.63 63.75 -6.73
CA MET A 1 -55.26 63.27 -8.08
C MET A 1 -54.73 61.85 -7.92
N SER A 2 -55.54 60.86 -8.30
CA SER A 2 -55.22 59.44 -8.18
C SER A 2 -54.73 58.94 -9.53
N THR A 3 -53.46 58.57 -9.63
CA THR A 3 -52.87 57.93 -10.81
C THR A 3 -53.33 56.48 -10.86
N GLY A 4 -54.46 56.24 -11.52
CA GLY A 4 -54.97 54.91 -11.83
C GLY A 4 -54.01 54.19 -12.78
N MET A 5 -53.06 53.45 -12.22
CA MET A 5 -52.20 52.55 -12.98
C MET A 5 -53.07 51.38 -13.45
N THR A 6 -53.41 51.37 -14.74
CA THR A 6 -54.32 50.41 -15.34
C THR A 6 -53.73 48.99 -15.27
N SER A 7 -54.42 48.10 -14.56
CA SER A 7 -54.10 46.67 -14.34
C SER A 7 -53.70 45.88 -15.60
N ARG A 8 -54.09 46.35 -16.79
CA ARG A 8 -53.73 45.73 -18.09
C ARG A 8 -52.22 45.76 -18.39
N GLY A 9 -51.43 46.66 -17.80
CA GLY A 9 -49.98 46.73 -18.03
C GLY A 9 -49.15 45.66 -17.30
N ILE A 10 -49.65 45.12 -16.19
CA ILE A 10 -48.90 44.21 -15.31
C ILE A 10 -48.90 42.79 -15.88
N ILE A 11 -50.03 42.33 -16.42
CA ILE A 11 -50.18 40.97 -16.99
C ILE A 11 -49.29 40.80 -18.23
N GLY A 12 -49.21 41.82 -19.10
CA GLY A 12 -48.37 41.77 -20.31
C GLY A 12 -46.87 41.68 -19.99
N ARG A 13 -46.41 42.39 -18.95
CA ARG A 13 -44.99 42.36 -18.54
C ARG A 13 -44.60 41.03 -17.88
N ALA A 14 -45.48 40.44 -17.09
CA ALA A 14 -45.23 39.14 -16.47
C ALA A 14 -45.19 38.00 -17.50
N ALA A 15 -46.07 38.03 -18.51
CA ALA A 15 -46.07 37.04 -19.60
C ALA A 15 -44.80 37.14 -20.46
N LEU A 16 -44.36 38.36 -20.78
CA LEU A 16 -43.12 38.59 -21.55
C LEU A 16 -41.88 38.13 -20.77
N ALA A 17 -41.80 38.46 -19.47
CA ALA A 17 -40.70 38.03 -18.60
C ALA A 17 -40.64 36.51 -18.43
N SER A 18 -41.80 35.85 -18.34
CA SER A 18 -41.87 34.38 -18.25
C SER A 18 -41.43 33.70 -19.56
N LEU A 19 -41.82 34.26 -20.71
CA LEU A 19 -41.36 33.79 -22.03
C LEU A 19 -39.84 33.98 -22.21
N LEU A 20 -39.29 35.10 -21.74
CA LEU A 20 -37.84 35.36 -21.73
C LEU A 20 -37.10 34.42 -20.77
N ALA A 21 -37.63 34.15 -19.58
CA ALA A 21 -37.03 33.22 -18.62
C ALA A 21 -37.02 31.78 -19.14
N LEU A 22 -38.09 31.34 -19.82
CA LEU A 22 -38.14 30.04 -20.50
C LEU A 22 -37.16 29.94 -21.68
N ALA A 23 -36.87 31.05 -22.36
CA ALA A 23 -35.91 31.11 -23.46
C ALA A 23 -34.44 31.16 -22.99
N CYS A 24 -34.17 31.47 -21.72
CA CYS A 24 -32.81 31.47 -21.16
C CYS A 24 -32.37 30.11 -20.56
N GLY A 25 -33.24 29.10 -20.60
CA GLY A 25 -32.87 27.74 -20.21
C GLY A 25 -31.91 27.14 -21.24
N CYS A 26 -30.62 27.39 -21.08
CA CYS A 26 -29.56 26.85 -21.95
C CYS A 26 -29.75 25.33 -22.05
N ALA A 27 -29.88 24.80 -23.27
CA ALA A 27 -30.00 23.37 -23.49
C ALA A 27 -28.81 22.67 -22.81
N GLN A 28 -29.09 21.79 -21.84
CA GLN A 28 -28.04 21.03 -21.17
C GLN A 28 -27.37 20.11 -22.19
N ILE A 29 -26.11 20.42 -22.51
CA ILE A 29 -25.26 19.58 -23.34
C ILE A 29 -24.67 18.50 -22.44
N VAL A 30 -25.13 17.27 -22.60
CA VAL A 30 -24.55 16.10 -21.95
C VAL A 30 -23.32 15.69 -22.75
N THR A 31 -22.16 15.71 -22.11
CA THR A 31 -20.91 15.27 -22.71
C THR A 31 -20.54 13.90 -22.17
N SER A 32 -20.18 12.98 -23.07
CA SER A 32 -19.63 11.67 -22.71
C SER A 32 -18.39 11.42 -23.54
N SER A 33 -17.27 11.08 -22.89
CA SER A 33 -16.04 10.73 -23.61
C SER A 33 -15.78 9.24 -23.58
N VAL A 34 -15.41 8.69 -24.73
CA VAL A 34 -14.91 7.31 -24.87
C VAL A 34 -13.44 7.41 -25.25
N VAL A 35 -12.59 6.79 -24.43
CA VAL A 35 -11.14 6.77 -24.65
C VAL A 35 -10.74 5.42 -25.18
N GLU A 36 -10.16 5.41 -26.38
CA GLU A 36 -9.59 4.24 -27.03
C GLU A 36 -8.07 4.42 -27.14
N ILE A 37 -7.30 3.35 -26.93
CA ILE A 37 -5.84 3.37 -27.03
C ILE A 37 -5.45 2.50 -28.23
N MET A 38 -4.92 3.13 -29.28
CA MET A 38 -4.50 2.44 -30.49
C MET A 38 -2.97 2.33 -30.54
N PRO A 39 -2.40 1.15 -30.82
CA PRO A 39 -0.95 1.01 -30.98
C PRO A 39 -0.47 1.76 -32.24
N ARG A 40 0.70 2.41 -32.16
CA ARG A 40 1.33 3.09 -33.29
C ARG A 40 2.53 2.26 -33.77
N SER A 41 2.30 1.36 -34.72
CA SER A 41 3.33 0.42 -35.23
C SER A 41 4.50 1.09 -35.96
N GLU A 42 4.31 2.32 -36.45
CA GLU A 42 5.31 3.06 -37.24
C GLU A 42 6.42 3.68 -36.38
N ALA A 43 6.18 3.90 -35.09
CA ALA A 43 7.16 4.50 -34.20
C ALA A 43 7.87 3.42 -33.36
N PRO A 44 9.20 3.44 -33.25
CA PRO A 44 9.92 2.47 -32.45
C PRO A 44 9.59 2.64 -30.96
N PRO A 45 9.53 1.55 -30.18
CA PRO A 45 9.35 1.63 -28.75
C PRO A 45 10.55 2.33 -28.10
N LEU A 46 10.27 3.19 -27.13
CA LEU A 46 11.29 3.84 -26.33
C LEU A 46 11.64 2.95 -25.13
N VAL A 47 12.84 2.38 -25.15
CA VAL A 47 13.38 1.62 -24.02
C VAL A 47 14.01 2.61 -23.05
N LEU A 48 13.49 2.68 -21.82
CA LEU A 48 14.04 3.56 -20.79
C LEU A 48 15.04 2.80 -19.93
N GLY A 49 16.32 3.13 -20.06
CA GLY A 49 17.40 2.59 -19.25
C GLY A 49 17.91 1.22 -19.69
N PRO A 50 18.96 0.70 -19.03
CA PRO A 50 19.44 -0.66 -19.25
C PRO A 50 18.39 -1.71 -18.84
N PRO A 51 18.48 -2.95 -19.35
CA PRO A 51 17.65 -4.04 -18.85
C PRO A 51 17.83 -4.19 -17.33
N GLY A 52 16.71 -4.31 -16.62
CA GLY A 52 16.70 -4.41 -15.15
C GLY A 52 16.91 -3.07 -14.42
N ALA A 53 16.73 -1.93 -15.08
CA ALA A 53 16.88 -0.61 -14.45
C ALA A 53 15.75 -0.26 -13.47
N GLU A 54 14.55 -0.83 -13.63
CA GLU A 54 13.42 -0.49 -12.78
C GLU A 54 13.03 -1.65 -11.87
N VAL A 55 12.97 -1.37 -10.57
CA VAL A 55 12.51 -2.30 -9.54
C VAL A 55 10.99 -2.42 -9.63
N THR A 56 10.50 -3.63 -9.91
CA THR A 56 9.06 -3.89 -10.09
C THR A 56 8.45 -4.67 -8.94
N ALA A 57 9.27 -5.40 -8.19
CA ALA A 57 8.85 -6.11 -6.99
C ALA A 57 9.92 -5.96 -5.91
N ARG A 58 9.47 -5.95 -4.65
CA ARG A 58 10.32 -5.81 -3.47
C ARG A 58 9.94 -6.89 -2.47
N GLY A 59 10.92 -7.63 -1.99
CA GLY A 59 10.80 -8.63 -0.94
C GLY A 59 11.71 -8.27 0.22
N VAL A 60 12.01 -9.24 1.07
CA VAL A 60 12.95 -9.11 2.18
C VAL A 60 13.71 -10.42 2.31
N ALA A 61 15.02 -10.34 2.44
CA ALA A 61 15.86 -11.44 2.90
C ALA A 61 16.40 -11.09 4.29
N VAL A 62 16.28 -12.00 5.24
CA VAL A 62 16.78 -11.83 6.60
C VAL A 62 17.71 -12.99 6.89
N GLN A 63 18.91 -12.67 7.35
CA GLN A 63 19.87 -13.62 7.92
C GLN A 63 20.06 -13.27 9.38
N TRP A 64 20.17 -14.26 10.25
CA TRP A 64 20.39 -14.01 11.67
C TRP A 64 21.39 -14.98 12.27
N MET A 65 22.00 -14.54 13.37
CA MET A 65 22.91 -15.30 14.19
C MET A 65 22.63 -14.96 15.66
N GLN A 66 22.46 -15.98 16.47
CA GLN A 66 22.36 -15.86 17.91
C GLN A 66 23.73 -16.04 18.57
N ASP A 67 24.00 -15.23 19.58
CA ASP A 67 25.14 -15.33 20.48
C ASP A 67 24.65 -15.12 21.92
N GLY A 68 24.29 -16.21 22.57
CA GLY A 68 23.65 -16.19 23.88
C GLY A 68 22.28 -15.52 23.87
N ASP A 69 22.14 -14.45 24.66
CA ASP A 69 20.93 -13.63 24.76
C ASP A 69 20.86 -12.53 23.67
N ARG A 70 21.81 -12.51 22.74
CA ARG A 70 21.88 -11.52 21.66
C ARG A 70 21.50 -12.15 20.33
N LEU A 71 20.64 -11.46 19.59
CA LEU A 71 20.27 -11.84 18.24
C LEU A 71 20.72 -10.75 17.27
N ALA A 72 21.71 -11.06 16.44
CA ALA A 72 22.16 -10.18 15.37
C ALA A 72 21.45 -10.59 14.06
N LEU A 73 20.86 -9.62 13.36
CA LEU A 73 20.20 -9.85 12.08
C LEU A 73 20.76 -8.90 11.02
N GLN A 74 20.85 -9.42 9.80
CA GLN A 74 21.14 -8.70 8.58
C GLN A 74 19.86 -8.69 7.73
N VAL A 75 19.29 -7.50 7.51
CA VAL A 75 18.04 -7.31 6.79
C VAL A 75 18.32 -6.65 5.44
N ASP A 76 18.14 -7.42 4.38
CA ASP A 76 18.32 -6.97 3.00
C ASP A 76 16.97 -6.88 2.28
N GLU A 77 16.80 -5.85 1.47
CA GLU A 77 15.70 -5.75 0.52
C GLU A 77 16.03 -6.61 -0.71
N SER A 78 15.27 -7.68 -0.94
CA SER A 78 15.33 -8.43 -2.19
C SER A 78 14.55 -7.68 -3.27
N ARG A 79 15.14 -7.53 -4.46
CA ARG A 79 14.58 -6.75 -5.56
C ARG A 79 14.46 -7.60 -6.81
N ALA A 80 13.28 -7.55 -7.44
CA ALA A 80 13.12 -8.03 -8.81
C ALA A 80 12.92 -6.83 -9.73
N CYS A 81 13.65 -6.84 -10.84
CA CYS A 81 13.63 -5.76 -11.81
C CYS A 81 12.90 -6.18 -13.08
N ALA A 82 12.49 -5.21 -13.87
CA ALA A 82 12.02 -5.47 -15.22
C ALA A 82 12.63 -4.47 -16.20
N SER A 83 12.65 -4.85 -17.47
CA SER A 83 12.83 -3.86 -18.53
C SER A 83 11.51 -3.13 -18.76
N LEU A 84 11.56 -1.80 -18.78
CA LEU A 84 10.42 -1.00 -19.22
C LEU A 84 10.58 -0.64 -20.68
N ARG A 85 9.51 -0.89 -21.44
CA ARG A 85 9.37 -0.34 -22.78
C ARG A 85 8.15 0.57 -22.82
N HIS A 86 8.33 1.77 -23.36
CA HIS A 86 7.27 2.70 -23.66
C HIS A 86 6.88 2.48 -25.12
N VAL A 87 5.75 1.81 -25.32
CA VAL A 87 5.22 1.58 -26.66
C VAL A 87 4.41 2.82 -27.06
N PRO A 88 4.74 3.47 -28.18
CA PRO A 88 3.99 4.61 -28.65
C PRO A 88 2.56 4.18 -28.98
N VAL A 89 1.60 4.91 -28.43
CA VAL A 89 0.17 4.70 -28.64
C VAL A 89 -0.48 6.04 -28.96
N VAL A 90 -1.55 5.99 -29.75
CA VAL A 90 -2.41 7.16 -29.94
C VAL A 90 -3.61 6.96 -29.05
N ARG A 91 -3.79 7.89 -28.10
CA ARG A 91 -5.01 7.99 -27.30
C ARG A 91 -6.05 8.73 -28.15
N VAL A 92 -7.08 8.01 -28.58
CA VAL A 92 -8.22 8.54 -29.32
C VAL A 92 -9.34 8.82 -28.32
N GLU A 93 -9.60 10.09 -28.06
CA GLU A 93 -10.71 10.50 -27.22
C GLU A 93 -11.87 10.96 -28.11
N ARG A 94 -12.96 10.20 -28.12
CA ARG A 94 -14.21 10.54 -28.82
C ARG A 94 -15.12 11.22 -27.82
N ILE A 95 -15.30 12.53 -27.95
CA ILE A 95 -16.19 13.33 -27.11
C ILE A 95 -17.53 13.42 -27.83
N HIS A 96 -18.49 12.63 -27.35
CA HIS A 96 -19.87 12.70 -27.82
C HIS A 96 -20.61 13.80 -27.07
N ARG A 97 -21.19 14.74 -27.80
CA ARG A 97 -21.97 15.84 -27.22
C ARG A 97 -23.42 15.68 -27.66
N LYS A 98 -24.30 15.39 -26.70
CA LYS A 98 -25.73 15.20 -26.97
C LYS A 98 -26.54 16.26 -26.25
N THR A 99 -27.42 16.93 -26.96
CA THR A 99 -28.45 17.79 -26.34
C THR A 99 -29.51 16.90 -25.70
N ALA A 100 -29.83 17.14 -24.43
CA ALA A 100 -30.90 16.39 -23.78
C ALA A 100 -32.23 16.56 -24.53
N ARG A 101 -32.87 15.43 -24.88
CA ARG A 101 -34.29 15.35 -25.31
C ARG A 101 -34.68 16.18 -26.53
N GLY A 102 -33.78 16.38 -27.50
CA GLY A 102 -34.12 17.07 -28.76
C GLY A 102 -34.39 18.57 -28.62
N ALA A 103 -33.91 19.20 -27.53
CA ALA A 103 -34.06 20.64 -27.28
C ALA A 103 -33.61 21.51 -28.46
N MET A 104 -32.58 21.10 -29.19
CA MET A 104 -32.12 21.80 -30.40
C MET A 104 -33.21 21.92 -31.47
N TRP A 105 -33.98 20.87 -31.72
CA TRP A 105 -35.05 20.90 -32.71
C TRP A 105 -36.18 21.86 -32.30
N TRP A 106 -36.40 21.99 -31.00
CA TRP A 106 -37.36 22.96 -30.45
C TRP A 106 -36.90 24.41 -30.68
N GLU A 107 -35.63 24.73 -30.43
CA GLU A 107 -35.08 26.08 -30.67
C GLU A 107 -35.12 26.47 -32.15
N TYR A 108 -34.74 25.53 -33.05
CA TYR A 108 -34.89 25.73 -34.50
C TYR A 108 -36.35 25.96 -34.90
N GLY A 109 -37.27 25.15 -34.36
CA GLY A 109 -38.70 25.28 -34.64
C GLY A 109 -39.26 26.63 -34.16
N LEU A 110 -38.92 27.05 -32.94
CA LEU A 110 -39.36 28.31 -32.37
C LEU A 110 -38.77 29.50 -33.13
N GLY A 111 -37.47 29.47 -33.46
CA GLY A 111 -36.81 30.50 -34.25
C GLY A 111 -37.40 30.63 -35.66
N ALA A 112 -37.63 29.52 -36.34
CA ALA A 112 -38.25 29.49 -37.66
C ALA A 112 -39.70 30.00 -37.62
N ALA A 113 -40.48 29.60 -36.61
CA ALA A 113 -41.86 30.05 -36.44
C ALA A 113 -41.95 31.55 -36.14
N ALA A 114 -41.09 32.07 -35.25
CA ALA A 114 -41.01 33.50 -34.94
C ALA A 114 -40.60 34.32 -36.18
N LEU A 115 -39.60 33.84 -36.94
CA LEU A 115 -39.16 34.50 -38.16
C LEU A 115 -40.25 34.50 -39.23
N ALA A 116 -40.94 33.37 -39.44
CA ALA A 116 -42.05 33.27 -40.39
C ALA A 116 -43.22 34.19 -40.00
N GLY A 117 -43.62 34.19 -38.72
CA GLY A 117 -44.67 35.09 -38.21
C GLY A 117 -44.28 36.57 -38.33
N GLY A 118 -43.02 36.89 -38.04
CA GLY A 118 -42.45 38.22 -38.21
C GLY A 118 -42.51 38.70 -39.66
N LEU A 119 -42.07 37.86 -40.60
CA LEU A 119 -42.11 38.14 -42.03
C LEU A 119 -43.54 38.33 -42.54
N VAL A 120 -44.50 37.51 -42.10
CA VAL A 120 -45.91 37.70 -42.45
C VAL A 120 -46.41 39.05 -41.95
N GLY A 121 -46.03 39.48 -40.74
CA GLY A 121 -46.37 40.81 -40.22
C GLY A 121 -45.71 41.97 -40.98
N LEU A 122 -44.56 41.76 -41.60
CA LEU A 122 -43.91 42.75 -42.47
C LEU A 122 -44.53 42.79 -43.89
N ILE A 123 -44.96 41.65 -44.43
CA ILE A 123 -45.58 41.56 -45.76
C ILE A 123 -47.06 42.00 -45.71
N ARG A 124 -47.77 41.68 -44.63
CA ARG A 124 -49.20 41.99 -44.39
C ARG A 124 -49.41 42.62 -43.01
N PRO A 125 -48.95 43.85 -42.78
CA PRO A 125 -49.08 44.51 -41.47
C PRO A 125 -50.54 44.66 -41.01
N GLU A 126 -51.49 44.70 -41.94
CA GLU A 126 -52.91 44.81 -41.67
C GLU A 126 -53.48 43.62 -40.87
N SER A 127 -52.89 42.41 -40.95
CA SER A 127 -53.35 41.25 -40.18
C SER A 127 -53.07 41.35 -38.68
N PHE A 128 -52.18 42.27 -38.28
CA PHE A 128 -51.82 42.52 -36.87
C PHE A 128 -52.27 43.91 -36.39
N SER A 129 -52.93 44.70 -37.25
CA SER A 129 -53.47 46.01 -36.90
C SER A 129 -54.84 45.87 -36.23
N GLN A 130 -55.06 46.57 -35.12
CA GLN A 130 -56.40 46.70 -34.57
C GLN A 130 -57.19 47.71 -35.41
N ALA A 131 -58.33 47.26 -35.94
CA ALA A 131 -59.27 48.15 -36.62
C ALA A 131 -59.91 49.06 -35.56
N THR A 132 -59.60 50.35 -35.61
CA THR A 132 -60.25 51.34 -34.76
C THR A 132 -61.33 52.03 -35.57
N VAL A 133 -62.57 52.02 -35.07
CA VAL A 133 -63.67 52.76 -35.68
C VAL A 133 -63.56 54.21 -35.23
N GLN A 134 -63.33 55.12 -36.17
CA GLN A 134 -63.32 56.56 -35.91
C GLN A 134 -64.75 57.06 -35.70
N THR A 135 -64.89 58.24 -35.08
CA THR A 135 -66.19 58.82 -34.69
C THR A 135 -67.09 59.17 -35.88
N ASP A 136 -66.56 59.18 -37.10
CA ASP A 136 -67.27 59.35 -38.36
C ASP A 136 -67.78 58.01 -38.96
N GLY A 137 -67.55 56.89 -38.27
CA GLY A 137 -67.89 55.54 -38.74
C GLY A 137 -66.84 54.91 -39.67
N GLY A 138 -65.75 55.62 -39.99
CA GLY A 138 -64.65 55.11 -40.80
C GLY A 138 -63.81 54.09 -40.03
N VAL A 139 -63.44 52.98 -40.68
CA VAL A 139 -62.51 52.01 -40.09
C VAL A 139 -61.09 52.38 -40.51
N VAL A 140 -60.28 52.86 -39.56
CA VAL A 140 -58.85 53.14 -39.80
C VAL A 140 -58.02 52.05 -39.15
N ARG A 141 -57.11 51.47 -39.94
CA ARG A 141 -56.16 50.44 -39.50
C ARG A 141 -54.78 51.05 -39.32
N ASP A 142 -54.24 50.93 -38.12
CA ASP A 142 -52.85 51.34 -37.85
C ASP A 142 -51.88 50.25 -38.29
N THR A 143 -51.33 50.39 -39.50
CA THR A 143 -50.32 49.47 -40.04
C THR A 143 -48.96 49.63 -39.35
N ALA A 144 -48.69 50.75 -38.67
CA ALA A 144 -47.40 50.97 -38.00
C ALA A 144 -47.20 49.98 -36.85
N THR A 145 -48.28 49.65 -36.14
CA THR A 145 -48.26 48.60 -35.11
C THR A 145 -47.93 47.23 -35.69
N GLY A 146 -48.47 46.88 -36.87
CA GLY A 146 -48.14 45.63 -37.58
C GLY A 146 -46.67 45.53 -37.97
N TYR A 147 -46.08 46.59 -38.53
CA TYR A 147 -44.65 46.63 -38.86
C TYR A 147 -43.76 46.52 -37.63
N ARG A 148 -44.12 47.15 -36.51
CA ARG A 148 -43.36 47.05 -35.25
C ARG A 148 -43.36 45.63 -34.71
N ILE A 149 -44.54 44.99 -34.65
CA ILE A 149 -44.68 43.61 -34.19
C ILE A 149 -43.93 42.66 -35.13
N GLY A 150 -44.12 42.79 -36.44
CA GLY A 150 -43.41 42.01 -37.45
C GLY A 150 -41.89 42.14 -37.37
N GLY A 151 -41.39 43.36 -37.19
CA GLY A 151 -39.96 43.63 -37.00
C GLY A 151 -39.38 42.99 -35.74
N ILE A 152 -40.10 43.07 -34.60
CA ILE A 152 -39.67 42.44 -33.34
C ILE A 152 -39.60 40.91 -33.49
N PHE A 153 -40.65 40.28 -34.03
CA PHE A 153 -40.66 38.82 -34.22
C PHE A 153 -39.62 38.35 -35.23
N THR A 154 -39.37 39.12 -36.29
CA THR A 154 -38.30 38.83 -37.25
C THR A 154 -36.93 38.91 -36.56
N GLY A 155 -36.67 39.96 -35.78
CA GLY A 155 -35.43 40.11 -35.02
C GLY A 155 -35.21 38.98 -34.00
N LEU A 156 -36.24 38.62 -33.24
CA LEU A 156 -36.21 37.49 -32.31
C LEU A 156 -35.95 36.17 -33.05
N GLY A 157 -36.62 35.95 -34.18
CA GLY A 157 -36.43 34.76 -35.01
C GLY A 157 -34.98 34.63 -35.50
N VAL A 158 -34.36 35.72 -35.97
CA VAL A 158 -32.95 35.73 -36.39
C VAL A 158 -32.01 35.39 -35.22
N ILE A 159 -32.23 35.99 -34.04
CA ILE A 159 -31.41 35.73 -32.85
C ILE A 159 -31.51 34.27 -32.43
N LEU A 160 -32.73 33.73 -32.33
CA LEU A 160 -32.97 32.33 -31.95
C LEU A 160 -32.36 31.34 -32.95
N LEU A 161 -32.50 31.60 -34.26
CA LEU A 161 -31.87 30.77 -35.28
C LEU A 161 -30.34 30.84 -35.22
N THR A 162 -29.78 32.01 -34.94
CA THR A 162 -28.33 32.18 -34.77
C THR A 162 -27.83 31.39 -33.56
N ALA A 163 -28.53 31.47 -32.43
CA ALA A 163 -28.22 30.67 -31.24
C ALA A 163 -28.29 29.17 -31.54
N ALA A 164 -29.35 28.70 -32.19
CA ALA A 164 -29.50 27.30 -32.58
C ALA A 164 -28.35 26.83 -33.50
N VAL A 165 -27.88 27.68 -34.42
CA VAL A 165 -26.69 27.40 -35.26
C VAL A 165 -25.42 27.29 -34.42
N VAL A 166 -25.21 28.20 -33.46
CA VAL A 166 -24.05 28.15 -32.55
C VAL A 166 -24.07 26.86 -31.72
N ASP A 167 -25.23 26.50 -31.17
CA ASP A 167 -25.38 25.27 -30.38
C ASP A 167 -25.21 24.02 -31.24
N THR A 168 -25.62 24.07 -32.51
CA THR A 168 -25.34 23.00 -33.49
C THR A 168 -23.85 22.84 -33.76
N VAL A 169 -23.09 23.94 -33.83
CA VAL A 169 -21.64 23.86 -33.97
C VAL A 169 -20.99 23.32 -32.69
N ARG A 170 -21.45 23.74 -31.51
CA ARG A 170 -20.91 23.32 -30.21
C ARG A 170 -21.17 21.87 -29.85
N THR A 171 -22.26 21.29 -30.36
CA THR A 171 -22.68 19.91 -30.13
C THR A 171 -22.11 18.93 -31.15
N ARG A 172 -21.26 19.40 -32.08
CA ARG A 172 -20.52 18.48 -32.96
C ARG A 172 -19.63 17.59 -32.10
N ASP A 173 -19.70 16.30 -32.39
CA ASP A 173 -18.78 15.32 -31.84
C ASP A 173 -17.34 15.70 -32.23
N GLU A 174 -16.45 15.59 -31.26
CA GLU A 174 -15.04 15.93 -31.41
C GLU A 174 -14.20 14.68 -31.20
N VAL A 175 -13.21 14.47 -32.06
CA VAL A 175 -12.23 13.37 -31.90
C VAL A 175 -10.87 14.00 -31.71
N VAL A 176 -10.30 13.82 -30.52
CA VAL A 176 -8.98 14.31 -30.17
C VAL A 176 -8.00 13.15 -30.23
N TYR A 177 -6.94 13.31 -31.01
CA TYR A 177 -5.82 12.38 -31.08
C TYR A 177 -4.68 12.95 -30.24
N THR A 178 -4.27 12.22 -29.22
CA THR A 178 -3.12 12.60 -28.39
C THR A 178 -2.06 11.51 -28.48
N ASP A 179 -0.86 11.89 -28.90
CA ASP A 179 0.31 11.02 -28.81
C ASP A 179 0.59 10.71 -27.33
N ALA A 180 0.70 9.43 -27.02
CA ALA A 180 0.95 8.95 -25.68
C ALA A 180 1.91 7.74 -25.72
N TYR A 181 2.32 7.31 -24.54
CA TYR A 181 3.12 6.10 -24.39
C TYR A 181 2.41 5.17 -23.42
N ARG A 182 2.19 3.93 -23.86
CA ARG A 182 1.77 2.86 -22.97
C ARG A 182 3.02 2.22 -22.39
N ARG A 183 3.09 2.19 -21.06
CA ARG A 183 4.13 1.45 -20.35
C ARG A 183 3.82 -0.04 -20.46
N GLU A 184 4.74 -0.79 -21.04
CA GLU A 184 4.73 -2.25 -21.03
C GLU A 184 5.92 -2.72 -20.21
N GLN A 185 5.62 -3.54 -19.21
CA GLN A 185 6.62 -4.20 -18.39
C GLN A 185 7.07 -5.45 -19.15
N GLY A 186 8.38 -5.55 -19.41
CA GLY A 186 8.99 -6.78 -19.92
C GLY A 186 8.95 -7.89 -18.87
N GLY A 187 9.53 -9.05 -19.23
CA GLY A 187 9.72 -10.14 -18.26
C GLY A 187 10.54 -9.67 -17.06
N ALA A 188 10.26 -10.28 -15.90
CA ALA A 188 11.08 -10.09 -14.71
C ALA A 188 12.51 -10.56 -15.01
N VAL A 189 13.48 -9.72 -14.65
CA VAL A 189 14.91 -9.98 -14.74
C VAL A 189 15.53 -9.71 -13.37
N GLU A 190 16.59 -10.43 -13.04
CA GLU A 190 17.34 -10.17 -11.83
C GLU A 190 17.93 -8.76 -11.87
N CYS A 191 17.80 -8.02 -10.77
CA CYS A 191 18.42 -6.70 -10.65
C CYS A 191 19.94 -6.85 -10.67
N ARG A 192 20.66 -5.82 -11.13
CA ARG A 192 22.13 -5.77 -11.02
C ARG A 192 22.61 -5.95 -9.58
N GLU A 193 21.86 -5.40 -8.64
CA GLU A 193 22.02 -5.57 -7.20
C GLU A 193 20.71 -6.17 -6.67
N PRO A 194 20.61 -7.51 -6.58
CA PRO A 194 19.38 -8.20 -6.20
C PRO A 194 19.07 -8.06 -4.70
N LEU A 195 20.09 -7.82 -3.88
CA LEU A 195 19.99 -7.60 -2.45
C LEU A 195 20.63 -6.26 -2.11
N VAL A 196 19.89 -5.41 -1.39
CA VAL A 196 20.39 -4.12 -0.92
C VAL A 196 20.06 -3.96 0.56
N PRO A 197 21.03 -3.57 1.41
CA PRO A 197 20.80 -3.25 2.81
C PRO A 197 19.56 -2.40 3.06
N LEU A 198 18.69 -2.87 3.95
CA LEU A 198 17.48 -2.13 4.30
C LEU A 198 17.79 -1.10 5.40
N ARG A 199 18.34 0.05 5.03
CA ARG A 199 18.87 1.09 5.95
C ARG A 199 17.80 1.93 6.64
N GLY A 200 18.05 2.30 7.91
CA GLY A 200 17.26 3.29 8.65
C GLY A 200 15.79 2.91 8.85
N ARG A 201 15.49 1.61 8.86
CA ARG A 201 14.15 1.07 9.10
C ARG A 201 14.03 0.58 10.52
N THR A 202 12.94 0.94 11.16
CA THR A 202 12.56 0.38 12.45
C THR A 202 11.97 -1.00 12.23
N VAL A 203 12.60 -2.02 12.79
CA VAL A 203 12.13 -3.41 12.79
C VAL A 203 11.67 -3.80 14.19
N GLU A 204 10.66 -4.66 14.27
CA GLU A 204 10.07 -5.11 15.53
C GLU A 204 10.19 -6.63 15.62
N LEU A 205 10.80 -7.13 16.69
CA LEU A 205 10.83 -8.56 17.01
C LEU A 205 9.71 -8.85 18.02
N LEU A 206 8.79 -9.73 17.64
CA LEU A 206 7.70 -10.21 18.50
C LEU A 206 7.98 -11.64 18.93
N VAL A 207 7.88 -11.90 20.23
CA VAL A 207 7.96 -13.25 20.82
C VAL A 207 6.80 -13.38 21.78
N ASP A 208 5.72 -14.01 21.33
CA ASP A 208 4.46 -14.11 22.08
C ASP A 208 3.94 -12.73 22.53
N GLU A 209 3.89 -12.45 23.84
CA GLU A 209 3.49 -11.14 24.38
C GLU A 209 4.64 -10.12 24.45
N TRP A 210 5.89 -10.57 24.36
CA TRP A 210 7.06 -9.70 24.40
C TRP A 210 7.35 -9.09 23.03
N SER A 211 7.82 -7.84 23.04
CA SER A 211 8.24 -7.14 21.82
C SER A 211 9.42 -6.23 22.06
N SER A 212 10.32 -6.15 21.09
CA SER A 212 11.41 -5.17 21.05
C SER A 212 11.50 -4.53 19.68
N THR A 213 11.93 -3.27 19.63
CA THR A 213 11.95 -2.46 18.42
C THR A 213 13.30 -1.79 18.28
N GLU A 214 13.97 -2.04 17.16
CA GLU A 214 15.32 -1.55 16.91
C GLU A 214 15.47 -1.03 15.48
N PRO A 215 16.25 0.04 15.24
CA PRO A 215 16.52 0.54 13.89
C PRO A 215 17.64 -0.25 13.21
N THR A 216 17.53 -0.46 11.90
CA THR A 216 18.63 -0.96 11.07
C THR A 216 19.66 0.11 10.77
N ASP A 217 20.94 -0.27 10.76
CA ASP A 217 22.06 0.61 10.43
C ASP A 217 22.27 0.81 8.91
N ASP A 218 23.40 1.40 8.53
CA ASP A 218 23.78 1.63 7.12
C ASP A 218 24.11 0.34 6.37
N GLU A 219 24.40 -0.74 7.07
CA GLU A 219 24.63 -2.06 6.50
C GLU A 219 23.35 -2.89 6.49
N GLY A 220 22.25 -2.41 7.08
CA GLY A 220 21.00 -3.17 7.23
C GLY A 220 21.04 -4.13 8.41
N ALA A 221 22.07 -4.04 9.26
CA ALA A 221 22.21 -4.84 10.44
C ALA A 221 21.40 -4.26 11.60
N VAL A 222 20.91 -5.15 12.46
CA VAL A 222 20.16 -4.83 13.68
C VAL A 222 20.51 -5.86 14.75
N ARG A 223 20.47 -5.44 16.03
CA ARG A 223 20.78 -6.31 17.16
C ARG A 223 19.67 -6.19 18.18
N PHE A 224 19.15 -7.34 18.61
CA PHE A 224 18.18 -7.43 19.70
C PHE A 224 18.82 -8.09 20.92
N LEU A 225 18.39 -7.66 22.10
CA LEU A 225 18.46 -8.48 23.30
C LEU A 225 17.20 -9.32 23.35
N LEU A 226 17.37 -10.64 23.49
CA LEU A 226 16.27 -11.59 23.59
C LEU A 226 15.55 -11.43 24.95
N PRO A 227 14.26 -11.81 25.03
CA PRO A 227 13.50 -11.72 26.28
C PRO A 227 14.17 -12.52 27.39
N THR A 228 14.03 -12.04 28.62
CA THR A 228 14.44 -12.80 29.81
C THR A 228 13.61 -14.08 29.94
N VAL A 229 14.10 -15.05 30.70
CA VAL A 229 13.43 -16.36 30.85
C VAL A 229 11.97 -16.18 31.30
N ASP A 230 11.69 -15.26 32.23
CA ASP A 230 10.34 -15.02 32.74
C ASP A 230 9.34 -14.53 31.68
N GLU A 231 9.83 -13.88 30.63
CA GLU A 231 9.07 -13.30 29.52
C GLU A 231 8.89 -14.29 28.34
N LEU A 232 9.49 -15.48 28.42
CA LEU A 232 9.35 -16.50 27.39
C LEU A 232 7.98 -17.22 27.47
N PRO A 233 7.53 -17.83 26.35
CA PRO A 233 6.37 -18.72 26.35
C PRO A 233 6.50 -19.82 27.43
N GLU A 234 5.38 -20.26 28.00
CA GLU A 234 5.34 -21.27 29.09
C GLU A 234 6.12 -22.54 28.74
N GLU A 235 6.03 -23.02 27.50
CA GLU A 235 6.76 -24.21 27.03
C GLU A 235 8.28 -24.03 27.05
N ALA A 236 8.75 -22.84 26.66
CA ALA A 236 10.16 -22.49 26.64
C ALA A 236 10.70 -22.34 28.07
N ARG A 237 9.93 -21.69 28.95
CA ARG A 237 10.25 -21.60 30.38
C ARG A 237 10.40 -22.97 31.03
N ALA A 238 9.43 -23.85 30.81
CA ALA A 238 9.48 -25.22 31.30
C ALA A 238 10.69 -26.00 30.73
N ALA A 239 11.12 -25.71 29.50
CA ALA A 239 12.33 -26.30 28.95
C ALA A 239 13.60 -25.80 29.63
N VAL A 240 13.70 -24.50 29.93
CA VAL A 240 14.81 -23.92 30.70
C VAL A 240 14.87 -24.53 32.10
N GLU A 241 13.75 -24.58 32.82
CA GLU A 241 13.69 -25.18 34.16
C GLU A 241 14.11 -26.65 34.17
N ARG A 242 13.72 -27.44 33.15
CA ARG A 242 14.17 -28.83 33.01
C ARG A 242 15.68 -28.93 32.81
N TYR A 243 16.25 -28.03 32.03
CA TYR A 243 17.70 -27.99 31.79
C TYR A 243 18.45 -27.61 33.05
N GLU A 244 18.02 -26.57 33.76
CA GLU A 244 18.62 -26.14 35.04
C GLU A 244 18.55 -27.27 36.08
N ALA A 245 17.40 -27.93 36.22
CA ALA A 245 17.25 -29.06 37.14
C ALA A 245 18.15 -30.24 36.77
N TRP A 246 18.39 -30.49 35.48
CA TRP A 246 19.36 -31.49 35.03
C TRP A 246 20.80 -31.08 35.36
N ALA A 247 21.16 -29.82 35.14
CA ALA A 247 22.49 -29.28 35.41
C ALA A 247 22.80 -29.34 36.92
N GLU A 248 21.85 -28.98 37.78
CA GLU A 248 21.98 -29.11 39.23
C GLU A 248 22.17 -30.56 39.68
N ARG A 249 21.37 -31.51 39.15
CA ARG A 249 21.52 -32.95 39.46
C ARG A 249 22.89 -33.47 39.03
N THR A 250 23.37 -33.04 37.86
CA THR A 250 24.68 -33.42 37.33
C THR A 250 25.80 -32.87 38.21
N ALA A 251 25.75 -31.60 38.58
CA ALA A 251 26.73 -30.99 39.47
C ALA A 251 26.76 -31.66 40.86
N GLN A 252 25.59 -31.99 41.43
CA GLN A 252 25.49 -32.73 42.68
C GLN A 252 26.07 -34.15 42.57
N ALA A 253 25.83 -34.84 41.46
CA ALA A 253 26.37 -36.17 41.21
C ALA A 253 27.90 -36.14 41.03
N GLU A 254 28.45 -35.15 40.34
CA GLU A 254 29.89 -34.95 40.20
C GLU A 254 30.55 -34.61 41.54
N GLU A 255 29.93 -33.75 42.34
CA GLU A 255 30.43 -33.44 43.69
C GLU A 255 30.37 -34.66 44.61
N ALA A 256 29.29 -35.43 44.57
CA ALA A 256 29.16 -36.67 45.32
C ALA A 256 30.21 -37.71 44.88
N ALA A 257 30.47 -37.83 43.57
CA ALA A 257 31.52 -38.71 43.05
C ALA A 257 32.91 -38.27 43.54
N ARG A 258 33.20 -36.97 43.54
CA ARG A 258 34.46 -36.42 44.06
C ARG A 258 34.63 -36.70 45.56
N VAL A 259 33.57 -36.53 46.35
CA VAL A 259 33.59 -36.85 47.79
C VAL A 259 33.81 -38.35 48.01
N ALA A 260 33.11 -39.21 47.26
CA ALA A 260 33.27 -40.66 47.35
C ALA A 260 34.68 -41.13 46.96
N GLU A 261 35.29 -40.53 45.94
CA GLU A 261 36.68 -40.80 45.56
C GLU A 261 37.66 -40.39 46.66
N GLU A 262 37.46 -39.24 47.30
CA GLU A 262 38.29 -38.79 48.41
C GLU A 262 38.13 -39.68 49.65
N GLU A 263 36.90 -40.07 50.00
CA GLU A 263 36.64 -41.01 51.10
C GLU A 263 37.30 -42.38 50.84
N ALA A 264 37.16 -42.92 49.63
CA ALA A 264 37.81 -44.18 49.24
C ALA A 264 39.34 -44.08 49.30
N ARG A 265 39.92 -42.93 48.93
CA ARG A 265 41.36 -42.67 49.06
C ARG A 265 41.80 -42.68 50.52
N VAL A 266 41.05 -42.03 51.40
CA VAL A 266 41.35 -41.98 52.84
C VAL A 266 41.24 -43.36 53.48
N GLU A 267 40.22 -44.15 53.13
CA GLU A 267 40.06 -45.53 53.60
C GLU A 267 41.23 -46.42 53.13
N ALA A 268 41.61 -46.32 51.85
CA ALA A 268 42.75 -47.05 51.31
C ALA A 268 44.08 -46.67 51.99
N GLU A 269 44.30 -45.40 52.30
CA GLU A 269 45.46 -44.95 53.09
C GLU A 269 45.45 -45.50 54.52
N ALA A 270 44.28 -45.54 55.16
CA ALA A 270 44.12 -46.11 56.50
C ALA A 270 44.40 -47.62 56.53
N ASP A 271 43.87 -48.36 55.56
CA ASP A 271 44.09 -49.80 55.41
C ASP A 271 45.57 -50.13 55.12
N ALA A 272 46.21 -49.35 54.24
CA ALA A 272 47.63 -49.47 53.97
C ALA A 272 48.48 -49.22 55.23
N ALA A 273 48.10 -48.22 56.04
CA ALA A 273 48.77 -47.93 57.31
C ALA A 273 48.58 -49.05 58.35
N GLU A 274 47.41 -49.68 58.41
CA GLU A 274 47.17 -50.84 59.29
C GLU A 274 47.97 -52.07 58.83
N ALA A 275 47.99 -52.35 57.53
CA ALA A 275 48.77 -53.44 56.95
C ALA A 275 50.27 -53.28 57.24
N ALA A 276 50.80 -52.06 57.12
CA ALA A 276 52.19 -51.76 57.46
C ALA A 276 52.51 -52.02 58.96
N LYS A 277 51.58 -51.74 59.87
CA LYS A 277 51.73 -52.05 61.30
C LYS A 277 51.79 -53.57 61.55
N LYS A 278 50.92 -54.36 60.90
CA LYS A 278 50.91 -55.84 61.01
C LYS A 278 52.16 -56.50 60.42
N GLY A 279 52.74 -55.94 59.35
CA GLY A 279 53.99 -56.45 58.76
C GLY A 279 55.22 -56.32 59.67
N ARG A 280 55.24 -55.34 60.58
CA ARG A 280 56.40 -55.05 61.44
C ARG A 280 56.62 -56.06 62.57
N THR A 281 55.59 -56.79 63.00
CA THR A 281 55.67 -57.81 64.06
C THR A 281 56.11 -59.20 63.59
N ARG A 282 56.14 -59.47 62.27
CA ARG A 282 56.48 -60.80 61.72
C ARG A 282 57.97 -61.04 61.43
N LYS A 283 58.87 -60.18 61.93
CA LYS A 283 60.30 -60.19 61.62
C LYS A 283 61.15 -60.92 62.67
N LYS A 284 61.00 -62.25 62.78
CA LYS A 284 62.04 -63.16 63.32
C LYS A 284 61.79 -64.63 62.89
N GLY A 285 61.73 -64.88 61.58
CA GLY A 285 61.57 -66.22 61.02
C GLY A 285 62.16 -66.28 59.62
N LYS A 286 63.01 -67.29 59.39
CA LYS A 286 63.84 -67.57 58.21
C LYS A 286 63.07 -67.44 56.88
N ALA A 287 63.66 -66.71 55.93
CA ALA A 287 63.09 -66.40 54.63
C ALA A 287 62.95 -67.67 53.73
N PRO A 288 61.75 -67.95 53.19
CA PRO A 288 61.56 -68.79 52.02
C PRO A 288 61.66 -67.97 50.72
N GLU A 289 61.97 -68.70 49.65
CA GLU A 289 62.21 -68.28 48.26
C GLU A 289 60.95 -67.67 47.60
N PRO A 290 61.07 -66.65 46.72
CA PRO A 290 59.92 -65.92 46.20
C PRO A 290 59.19 -66.69 45.09
N GLU A 291 57.94 -67.07 45.34
CA GLU A 291 56.98 -67.49 44.31
C GLU A 291 56.48 -66.29 43.48
N PRO A 292 56.14 -66.49 42.19
CA PRO A 292 55.70 -65.41 41.30
C PRO A 292 54.39 -64.79 41.80
N ALA A 293 54.38 -63.46 41.89
CA ALA A 293 53.24 -62.67 42.34
C ALA A 293 52.00 -62.96 41.49
N ALA A 294 50.99 -63.58 42.10
CA ALA A 294 49.65 -63.66 41.52
C ALA A 294 49.14 -62.23 41.31
N GLU A 295 48.75 -61.91 40.08
CA GLU A 295 48.09 -60.67 39.70
C GLU A 295 46.87 -60.48 40.60
N SER A 296 46.97 -59.58 41.57
CA SER A 296 45.86 -59.17 42.41
C SER A 296 44.84 -58.45 41.53
N GLU A 297 43.62 -58.99 41.46
CA GLU A 297 42.50 -58.40 40.74
C GLU A 297 42.39 -56.90 41.11
N PRO A 298 42.32 -55.99 40.12
CA PRO A 298 42.17 -54.57 40.40
C PRO A 298 40.87 -54.40 41.19
N ALA A 299 40.97 -53.78 42.37
CA ALA A 299 39.82 -53.44 43.19
C ALA A 299 38.79 -52.73 42.31
N SER A 300 37.59 -53.28 42.24
CA SER A 300 36.48 -52.76 41.45
C SER A 300 36.29 -51.28 41.77
N GLN A 301 36.69 -50.40 40.85
CA GLN A 301 36.41 -48.97 40.97
C GLN A 301 34.88 -48.81 41.08
N PRO A 302 34.38 -47.98 42.02
CA PRO A 302 32.96 -47.71 42.10
C PRO A 302 32.48 -47.20 40.73
N ALA A 303 31.47 -47.86 40.17
CA ALA A 303 30.91 -47.45 38.88
C ALA A 303 30.41 -46.01 39.00
N ALA A 304 30.92 -45.12 38.15
CA ALA A 304 30.43 -43.75 38.09
C ALA A 304 28.92 -43.75 37.87
N PRO A 305 28.15 -42.89 38.55
CA PRO A 305 26.72 -42.82 38.35
C PRO A 305 26.42 -42.54 36.86
N GLU A 306 25.56 -43.37 36.26
CA GLU A 306 25.12 -43.19 34.88
C GLU A 306 24.23 -41.95 34.82
N LEU A 307 24.79 -40.84 34.36
CA LEU A 307 24.08 -39.57 34.23
C LEU A 307 23.09 -39.66 33.07
N GLU A 308 21.87 -39.18 33.29
CA GLU A 308 20.90 -38.99 32.22
C GLU A 308 21.49 -38.02 31.17
N PRO A 309 21.24 -38.24 29.86
CA PRO A 309 21.67 -37.30 28.84
C PRO A 309 21.04 -35.92 29.08
N PRO A 310 21.73 -34.82 28.69
CA PRO A 310 21.17 -33.48 28.79
C PRO A 310 19.85 -33.39 28.01
N PRO A 311 18.86 -32.65 28.51
CA PRO A 311 17.64 -32.42 27.76
C PRO A 311 17.94 -31.65 26.47
N GLU A 312 17.18 -31.94 25.41
CA GLU A 312 17.36 -31.29 24.12
C GLU A 312 17.09 -29.77 24.23
N PRO A 313 17.88 -28.93 23.55
CA PRO A 313 17.65 -27.49 23.50
C PRO A 313 16.29 -27.18 22.88
N PHE A 314 15.61 -26.16 23.41
CA PHE A 314 14.29 -25.76 22.91
C PHE A 314 14.42 -24.58 21.94
N VAL A 315 13.71 -24.64 20.82
CA VAL A 315 13.72 -23.59 19.80
C VAL A 315 12.46 -22.74 19.95
N VAL A 316 12.66 -21.46 20.21
CA VAL A 316 11.60 -20.45 20.27
C VAL A 316 11.50 -19.74 18.93
N ARG A 317 10.27 -19.58 18.43
CA ARG A 317 9.99 -18.90 17.17
C ARG A 317 9.43 -17.51 17.43
N GLY A 318 10.20 -16.50 17.03
CA GLY A 318 9.78 -15.10 16.97
C GLY A 318 9.25 -14.71 15.59
N VAL A 319 8.59 -13.56 15.53
CA VAL A 319 8.16 -12.90 14.30
C VAL A 319 8.85 -11.55 14.19
N LEU A 320 9.73 -11.42 13.20
CA LEU A 320 10.37 -10.15 12.85
C LEU A 320 9.50 -9.40 11.85
N ARG A 321 8.89 -8.30 12.30
CA ARG A 321 8.13 -7.37 11.46
C ARG A 321 9.05 -6.31 10.93
N VAL A 322 9.17 -6.27 9.60
CA VAL A 322 10.02 -5.31 8.89
C VAL A 322 9.22 -4.07 8.49
N ASP A 323 7.95 -4.25 8.15
CA ASP A 323 6.97 -3.18 8.01
C ASP A 323 5.53 -3.72 8.16
N ARG A 324 4.54 -2.90 7.78
CA ARG A 324 3.12 -3.25 7.89
C ARG A 324 2.70 -4.47 7.05
N ASN A 325 3.43 -4.78 5.99
CA ASN A 325 3.07 -5.78 5.00
C ASN A 325 4.05 -6.97 4.96
N ARG A 326 5.19 -6.88 5.66
CA ARG A 326 6.27 -7.87 5.59
C ARG A 326 6.70 -8.30 6.99
N ALA A 327 6.60 -9.60 7.26
CA ALA A 327 7.05 -10.22 8.50
C ALA A 327 7.67 -11.60 8.18
N VAL A 328 8.78 -11.92 8.85
CA VAL A 328 9.46 -13.23 8.75
C VAL A 328 9.47 -13.92 10.10
N ALA A 329 9.50 -15.24 10.11
CA ALA A 329 9.78 -15.99 11.32
C ALA A 329 11.29 -16.08 11.54
N VAL A 330 11.71 -15.92 12.79
CA VAL A 330 13.10 -16.03 13.22
C VAL A 330 13.14 -16.96 14.42
N ASP A 331 14.03 -17.94 14.38
CA ASP A 331 14.14 -18.95 15.42
C ASP A 331 15.40 -18.69 16.27
N PHE A 332 15.31 -18.94 17.58
CA PHE A 332 16.43 -18.86 18.51
C PHE A 332 16.32 -19.94 19.59
N VAL A 333 17.45 -20.31 20.18
CA VAL A 333 17.60 -21.44 21.10
C VAL A 333 17.61 -20.97 22.55
N VAL A 334 16.95 -21.74 23.42
CA VAL A 334 16.98 -21.60 24.88
C VAL A 334 17.32 -22.94 25.56
N PRO A 335 17.98 -22.93 26.74
CA PRO A 335 18.61 -21.79 27.44
C PRO A 335 19.69 -21.07 26.64
N TYR A 336 19.90 -19.79 26.93
CA TYR A 336 20.83 -18.94 26.17
C TYR A 336 22.31 -19.27 26.44
N GLU A 337 22.60 -19.90 27.57
CA GLU A 337 23.95 -20.25 28.02
C GLU A 337 24.52 -21.47 27.30
N LEU A 338 23.71 -22.17 26.51
CA LEU A 338 24.13 -23.36 25.79
C LEU A 338 25.06 -23.03 24.62
N GLU A 339 26.02 -23.91 24.37
CA GLU A 339 26.83 -23.87 23.14
C GLU A 339 25.94 -23.93 21.89
N ALA A 340 24.78 -24.60 21.97
CA ALA A 340 23.80 -24.64 20.89
C ALA A 340 23.15 -23.28 20.58
N ALA A 341 23.09 -22.36 21.55
CA ALA A 341 22.62 -20.99 21.33
C ALA A 341 23.72 -20.10 20.74
N ALA A 342 24.99 -20.37 21.07
CA ALA A 342 26.14 -19.68 20.48
C ALA A 342 26.40 -20.15 19.04
N GLY A 343 25.95 -19.36 18.06
CA GLY A 343 26.10 -19.66 16.63
C GLY A 343 24.87 -20.31 15.99
N HIS A 344 23.71 -20.31 16.66
CA HIS A 344 22.46 -20.66 16.00
C HIS A 344 22.16 -19.62 14.91
N GLU A 345 22.18 -20.06 13.65
CA GLU A 345 21.99 -19.20 12.49
C GLU A 345 20.82 -19.66 11.62
N GLY A 346 20.25 -18.71 10.89
CA GLY A 346 19.20 -19.01 9.93
C GLY A 346 19.07 -17.95 8.85
N ARG A 347 18.33 -18.31 7.81
CA ARG A 347 18.02 -17.44 6.68
C ARG A 347 16.60 -17.67 6.19
N VAL A 348 15.87 -16.58 6.02
CA VAL A 348 14.51 -16.58 5.44
C VAL A 348 14.44 -15.52 4.36
N GLU A 349 13.76 -15.86 3.27
CA GLU A 349 13.52 -14.95 2.16
C GLU A 349 12.04 -14.90 1.83
N ILE A 350 11.47 -13.70 1.83
CA ILE A 350 10.14 -13.41 1.29
C ILE A 350 10.36 -13.01 -0.16
N GLU A 351 9.78 -13.79 -1.07
CA GLU A 351 9.83 -13.52 -2.49
C GLU A 351 9.31 -12.09 -2.79
N PRO A 352 9.95 -11.38 -3.73
CA PRO A 352 9.49 -10.07 -4.14
C PRO A 352 8.04 -10.10 -4.65
N ALA A 353 7.13 -9.49 -3.89
CA ALA A 353 5.78 -9.26 -4.35
C ALA A 353 5.77 -8.03 -5.28
N PRO A 354 5.06 -8.07 -6.43
CA PRO A 354 4.87 -6.88 -7.24
C PRO A 354 4.28 -5.80 -6.35
N ALA A 355 4.84 -4.59 -6.38
CA ALA A 355 4.28 -3.48 -5.63
C ALA A 355 2.83 -3.35 -6.07
N VAL A 356 1.90 -3.73 -5.18
CA VAL A 356 0.46 -3.65 -5.47
C VAL A 356 0.23 -2.21 -5.83
N THR A 357 0.05 -1.95 -7.13
CA THR A 357 -0.24 -0.61 -7.58
C THR A 357 -1.55 -0.30 -6.90
N PRO A 358 -1.60 0.69 -5.96
CA PRO A 358 -2.85 0.99 -5.29
C PRO A 358 -3.88 1.17 -6.41
N PRO A 359 -5.05 0.50 -6.32
CA PRO A 359 -6.04 0.57 -7.38
C PRO A 359 -6.20 2.05 -7.74
N PRO A 360 -6.21 2.41 -9.04
CA PRO A 360 -6.31 3.79 -9.44
C PRO A 360 -7.46 4.38 -8.64
N ARG A 361 -7.17 5.38 -7.79
CA ARG A 361 -8.23 6.00 -6.98
C ARG A 361 -9.34 6.30 -7.98
N PRO A 362 -10.58 5.82 -7.75
CA PRO A 362 -11.67 6.18 -8.64
C PRO A 362 -11.59 7.69 -8.75
N ARG A 363 -11.38 8.21 -9.96
CA ARG A 363 -11.44 9.65 -10.20
C ARG A 363 -12.82 10.01 -9.71
N GLY A 364 -12.87 10.60 -8.51
CA GLY A 364 -14.10 11.15 -7.99
C GLY A 364 -14.64 12.02 -9.11
N SER A 365 -15.93 11.88 -9.36
CA SER A 365 -16.70 12.93 -9.99
C SER A 365 -16.54 14.20 -9.14
N GLU A 366 -15.41 14.90 -9.27
CA GLU A 366 -15.25 16.31 -8.95
C GLU A 366 -16.02 17.09 -10.02
N GLY A 367 -17.34 16.91 -9.95
CA GLY A 367 -18.32 17.82 -10.50
C GLY A 367 -19.00 18.46 -9.30
N ASP A 368 -18.35 19.45 -8.70
CA ASP A 368 -19.03 20.68 -8.30
C ASP A 368 -17.99 21.77 -8.15
N GLY A 369 -18.11 22.76 -9.03
CA GLY A 369 -17.17 23.85 -9.19
C GLY A 369 -17.12 24.75 -7.98
N ALA A 370 -15.91 24.99 -7.48
CA ALA A 370 -15.54 26.27 -6.93
C ALA A 370 -14.41 26.81 -7.81
N GLU A 371 -14.70 27.84 -8.59
CA GLU A 371 -13.66 28.65 -9.21
C GLU A 371 -12.70 29.12 -8.12
N PRO A 372 -11.37 28.99 -8.29
CA PRO A 372 -10.45 29.66 -7.39
C PRO A 372 -10.57 31.16 -7.63
N THR A 373 -11.16 31.87 -6.65
CA THR A 373 -11.12 33.33 -6.60
C THR A 373 -9.68 33.79 -6.68
N ARG A 374 -9.44 34.74 -7.58
CA ARG A 374 -8.14 35.31 -7.96
C ARG A 374 -7.44 36.12 -6.85
N GLU A 375 -7.93 36.08 -5.61
CA GLU A 375 -7.47 36.90 -4.49
C GLU A 375 -6.40 36.24 -3.60
N ALA A 376 -6.07 34.96 -3.81
CA ALA A 376 -5.10 34.26 -2.95
C ALA A 376 -3.61 34.44 -3.36
N LEU A 377 -3.31 35.24 -4.38
CA LEU A 377 -1.94 35.41 -4.90
C LEU A 377 -1.25 36.73 -4.51
N GLU A 378 -1.85 37.55 -3.66
CA GLU A 378 -1.29 38.87 -3.26
C GLU A 378 -0.79 38.96 -1.79
N LEU A 379 -0.66 37.84 -1.07
CA LEU A 379 -0.21 37.84 0.34
C LEU A 379 1.06 37.01 0.61
N GLN A 380 1.98 36.95 -0.34
CA GLN A 380 3.35 36.44 -0.12
C GLN A 380 4.42 37.38 -0.67
N GLY A 381 4.25 38.67 -0.39
CA GLY A 381 5.28 39.67 -0.61
C GLY A 381 5.43 40.58 0.60
N GLU A 382 5.94 40.04 1.71
CA GLU A 382 6.77 40.73 2.71
C GLU A 382 7.74 39.75 3.35
#